data_AF-A0A8K0TSI6-F1
#
_entry.id   AF-A0A8K0TSI6-F1
#
_cell.length_a   1.000
_cell.length_b   1.000
_cell.length_c   1.000
_cell.angle_alpha   90.00
_cell.angle_beta   90.00
_cell.angle_gamma   90.00
#
_symmetry.space_group_name_H-M   'P 1'
#
loop_
_entity.id
_entity.type
_entity.pdbx_description
1 polymer ?
#
loop_
_entity_poly.entity_id
_entity_poly.type
_entity_poly.pdbx_seq_one_letter_code
_entity_poly.pdbx_strand_id
1 'polypeptide(L)'
;MLVNMSTEYDLIPPNIENGQQTQLLQLDMQNRASPWWGASLLENYWVELAWALQESRDALKSKWLYQISKGSINLMPQPDRRPFDSINFFETRCHFVFKSNPNETAGILADEKDSHRDMAKWLDNDGLPDIWDYVDKYGKSFYSTVLADLGQGKGPSLLLPEYEDLLQEYTKIITGQGKMNAAVGPADASYRDSRNREGMGRLEITPSKFTASTCARCLK
;
A
#
# COMPACT_ATOMS: atom_id res chain seq x y z
N MET A 1 12.98 23.29 -16.22
CA MET A 1 12.44 23.68 -14.90
C MET A 1 12.05 22.38 -14.18
N LEU A 2 12.73 22.04 -13.10
CA LEU A 2 12.35 20.91 -12.25
C LEU A 2 11.39 21.46 -11.19
N VAL A 3 10.14 21.02 -11.21
CA VAL A 3 9.16 21.34 -10.18
C VAL A 3 9.13 20.15 -9.24
N ASN A 4 9.57 20.34 -8.00
CA ASN A 4 9.41 19.34 -6.96
C ASN A 4 8.00 19.51 -6.38
N MET A 5 7.08 18.63 -6.73
CA MET A 5 5.71 18.62 -6.21
C MET A 5 5.62 17.56 -5.12
N SER A 6 5.35 17.98 -3.89
CA SER A 6 4.89 17.09 -2.84
C SER A 6 3.37 17.11 -2.83
N THR A 7 2.75 15.94 -2.83
CA THR A 7 1.30 15.80 -2.59
C THR A 7 1.11 14.78 -1.48
N GLU A 8 0.15 15.03 -0.61
CA GLU A 8 -0.30 14.07 0.39
C GLU A 8 -1.39 13.21 -0.28
N TYR A 9 -1.27 11.90 -0.16
CA TYR A 9 -2.26 10.94 -0.68
C TYR A 9 -2.99 10.34 0.51
N ASP A 10 -4.30 10.59 0.61
CA ASP A 10 -5.21 9.87 1.49
C ASP A 10 -6.03 8.88 0.64
N LEU A 11 -5.65 7.60 0.70
CA LEU A 11 -6.23 6.51 -0.08
C LEU A 11 -7.04 5.53 0.79
N ILE A 12 -7.63 6.01 1.88
CA ILE A 12 -8.58 5.21 2.66
C ILE A 12 -9.79 4.86 1.76
N PRO A 13 -10.22 3.59 1.69
CA PRO A 13 -11.40 3.21 0.92
C PRO A 13 -12.65 3.97 1.39
N PRO A 14 -13.54 4.40 0.48
CA PRO A 14 -14.70 5.24 0.80
C PRO A 14 -15.69 4.62 1.80
N ASN A 15 -15.55 3.32 2.07
CA ASN A 15 -16.38 2.57 3.01
C ASN A 15 -15.90 2.71 4.48
N ILE A 16 -14.79 3.41 4.72
CA ILE A 16 -14.20 3.62 6.06
C ILE A 16 -14.14 5.14 6.31
N GLU A 17 -15.04 5.62 7.18
CA GLU A 17 -15.12 6.97 7.78
C GLU A 17 -14.75 8.18 6.90
N ASN A 18 -15.73 8.96 6.40
CA ASN A 18 -15.66 10.38 5.96
C ASN A 18 -14.35 10.91 5.31
N GLY A 19 -13.52 10.05 4.71
CA GLY A 19 -12.24 10.39 4.13
C GLY A 19 -12.42 11.11 2.81
N GLN A 20 -11.80 12.27 2.65
CA GLN A 20 -11.69 12.90 1.35
C GLN A 20 -10.69 12.09 0.52
N GLN A 21 -11.21 11.19 -0.31
CA GLN A 21 -10.39 10.34 -1.17
C GLN A 21 -9.56 11.20 -2.13
N THR A 22 -8.24 11.01 -2.14
CA THR A 22 -7.41 11.47 -3.25
C THR A 22 -7.72 10.56 -4.43
N GLN A 23 -8.61 10.97 -5.35
CA GLN A 23 -8.94 10.17 -6.52
C GLN A 23 -7.70 10.06 -7.42
N LEU A 24 -7.22 8.83 -7.65
CA LEU A 24 -6.23 8.56 -8.69
C LEU A 24 -6.76 9.12 -10.02
N LEU A 25 -5.90 9.83 -10.76
CA LEU A 25 -6.31 10.79 -11.79
C LEU A 25 -7.00 10.19 -13.04
N GLN A 26 -7.22 8.87 -13.11
CA GLN A 26 -8.15 8.11 -13.96
C GLN A 26 -7.74 6.63 -13.95
N LEU A 27 -8.70 5.72 -13.75
CA LEU A 27 -8.50 4.27 -13.84
C LEU A 27 -8.94 3.78 -15.23
N ASP A 28 -7.99 3.41 -16.08
CA ASP A 28 -8.25 2.88 -17.42
C ASP A 28 -7.29 1.73 -17.71
N MET A 29 -7.81 0.51 -17.82
CA MET A 29 -7.00 -0.70 -18.04
C MET A 29 -6.26 -0.70 -19.38
N GLN A 30 -6.81 -0.06 -20.42
CA GLN A 30 -6.26 -0.08 -21.77
C GLN A 30 -5.25 1.04 -22.02
N ASN A 31 -5.53 2.24 -21.50
CA ASN A 31 -4.68 3.41 -21.72
C ASN A 31 -3.80 3.78 -20.52
N ARG A 32 -4.09 3.24 -19.32
CA ARG A 32 -3.41 3.53 -18.05
C ARG A 32 -3.33 2.30 -17.16
N ALA A 33 -2.82 1.20 -17.72
CA ALA A 33 -2.73 -0.09 -17.02
C ALA A 33 -1.97 0.01 -15.69
N SER A 34 -0.92 0.85 -15.59
CA SER A 34 -0.15 1.02 -14.35
C SER A 34 -1.01 1.58 -13.20
N PRO A 35 -1.63 2.78 -13.26
CA PRO A 35 -2.56 3.25 -12.22
C PRO A 35 -3.74 2.30 -11.94
N TRP A 36 -4.25 1.61 -12.97
CA TRP A 36 -5.33 0.64 -12.81
C TRP A 36 -4.91 -0.55 -11.93
N TRP A 37 -3.72 -1.12 -12.18
CA TRP A 37 -3.15 -2.17 -11.33
C TRP A 37 -2.77 -1.66 -9.95
N GLY A 38 -2.25 -0.43 -9.86
CA GLY A 38 -1.94 0.21 -8.58
C GLY A 38 -3.16 0.29 -7.66
N ALA A 39 -4.29 0.78 -8.19
CA ALA A 39 -5.56 0.81 -7.46
C ALA A 39 -6.03 -0.58 -7.04
N SER A 40 -5.94 -1.56 -7.94
CA SER A 40 -6.30 -2.95 -7.65
C SER A 40 -5.49 -3.53 -6.49
N LEU A 41 -4.17 -3.36 -6.52
CA LEU A 41 -3.28 -3.88 -5.48
C LEU A 41 -3.52 -3.20 -4.14
N LEU A 42 -3.74 -1.89 -4.14
CA LEU A 42 -4.04 -1.11 -2.93
C LEU A 42 -5.30 -1.61 -2.22
N GLU A 43 -6.40 -1.77 -2.96
CA GLU A 43 -7.65 -2.25 -2.38
C GLU A 43 -7.55 -3.71 -1.91
N ASN A 44 -6.88 -4.58 -2.68
CA ASN A 44 -6.67 -5.98 -2.31
C ASN A 44 -5.83 -6.11 -1.04
N TYR A 45 -4.66 -5.49 -1.00
CA TYR A 45 -3.79 -5.61 0.17
C TYR A 45 -4.30 -4.85 1.39
N TRP A 46 -5.13 -3.82 1.21
CA TRP A 46 -5.83 -3.22 2.34
C TRP A 46 -6.79 -4.20 3.00
N VAL A 47 -7.61 -4.90 2.22
CA VAL A 47 -8.58 -5.89 2.72
C VAL A 47 -7.85 -7.05 3.38
N GLU A 48 -6.79 -7.57 2.75
CA GLU A 48 -5.98 -8.65 3.32
C GLU A 48 -5.27 -8.22 4.61
N LEU A 49 -4.73 -6.99 4.67
CA LEU A 49 -4.12 -6.44 5.88
C LEU A 49 -5.15 -6.29 7.02
N ALA A 50 -6.35 -5.79 6.70
CA ALA A 50 -7.43 -5.65 7.67
C ALA A 50 -7.90 -7.00 8.22
N TRP A 51 -8.03 -8.01 7.33
CA TRP A 51 -8.35 -9.38 7.71
C TRP A 51 -7.25 -10.00 8.59
N ALA A 52 -5.98 -9.90 8.19
CA ALA A 52 -4.85 -10.43 8.96
C ALA A 52 -4.73 -9.79 10.35
N LEU A 53 -5.02 -8.49 10.46
CA LEU A 53 -5.09 -7.82 11.76
C LEU A 53 -6.24 -8.36 12.63
N GLN A 54 -7.38 -8.69 12.03
CA GLN A 54 -8.51 -9.28 12.74
C GLN A 54 -8.22 -10.71 13.20
N GLU A 55 -7.68 -11.56 12.32
CA GLU A 55 -7.23 -12.91 12.68
C GLU A 55 -6.17 -12.87 13.78
N SER A 56 -5.20 -11.96 13.68
CA SER A 56 -4.17 -11.79 14.72
C SER A 56 -4.80 -11.42 16.07
N ARG A 57 -5.82 -10.55 16.10
CA ARG A 57 -6.57 -10.25 17.34
C ARG A 57 -7.26 -11.48 17.91
N ASP A 58 -7.88 -12.30 17.07
CA ASP A 58 -8.60 -13.50 17.50
C ASP A 58 -7.66 -14.61 17.96
N ALA A 59 -6.50 -14.77 17.31
CA ALA A 59 -5.44 -15.67 17.75
C ALA A 59 -4.84 -15.23 19.10
N LEU A 60 -4.62 -13.93 19.30
CA LEU A 60 -4.04 -13.38 20.54
C LEU A 60 -5.01 -13.47 21.73
N LYS A 61 -6.33 -13.40 21.51
CA LYS A 61 -7.35 -13.69 22.56
C LYS A 61 -7.12 -15.04 23.22
N SER A 62 -6.71 -16.06 22.47
CA SER A 62 -6.49 -17.42 22.99
C SER A 62 -5.23 -17.54 23.86
N LYS A 63 -4.28 -16.61 23.72
CA LYS A 63 -2.97 -16.67 24.39
C LYS A 63 -2.82 -15.71 25.58
N TRP A 64 -3.87 -14.98 25.98
CA TRP A 64 -3.80 -13.88 26.98
C TRP A 64 -2.74 -12.82 26.66
N LEU A 65 -2.32 -12.75 25.39
CA LEU A 65 -1.37 -11.77 24.90
C LEU A 65 -2.16 -10.57 24.40
N TYR A 66 -1.68 -9.39 24.78
CA TYR A 66 -2.17 -8.07 24.45
C TYR A 66 -3.00 -7.97 23.14
N GLN A 67 -4.29 -7.62 23.22
CA GLN A 67 -5.12 -7.43 22.01
C GLN A 67 -4.83 -6.07 21.39
N ILE A 68 -4.30 -6.07 20.17
CA ILE A 68 -4.02 -4.84 19.43
C ILE A 68 -5.33 -4.16 19.06
N SER A 69 -5.62 -3.00 19.64
CA SER A 69 -6.85 -2.25 19.38
C SER A 69 -6.73 -1.36 18.16
N LYS A 70 -5.57 -0.72 17.97
CA LYS A 70 -5.27 0.16 16.84
C LYS A 70 -3.77 0.42 16.81
N GLY A 71 -3.27 1.00 15.72
CA GLY A 71 -1.90 1.44 15.64
C GLY A 71 -1.60 2.21 14.36
N SER A 72 -0.34 2.54 14.19
CA SER A 72 0.21 3.12 12.98
C SER A 72 1.53 2.44 12.63
N ILE A 73 1.79 2.33 11.34
CA ILE A 73 3.05 1.83 10.80
C ILE A 73 3.54 2.88 9.81
N ASN A 74 4.75 3.36 10.03
CA ASN A 74 5.43 4.27 9.13
C ASN A 74 6.41 3.46 8.29
N LEU A 75 6.32 3.61 6.96
CA LEU A 75 7.19 2.97 5.99
C LEU A 75 8.04 4.03 5.30
N MET A 76 9.37 3.85 5.35
CA MET A 76 10.33 4.76 4.72
C MET A 76 11.17 4.00 3.69
N PRO A 77 11.01 4.25 2.38
CA PRO A 77 11.68 3.47 1.33
C PRO A 77 13.19 3.70 1.36
N GLN A 78 13.97 2.64 1.12
CA GLN A 78 15.43 2.67 1.07
C GLN A 78 15.97 2.18 -0.29
N PRO A 79 15.64 2.88 -1.41
CA PRO A 79 15.92 2.40 -2.76
C PRO A 79 17.41 2.23 -3.08
N ASP A 80 18.29 2.99 -2.41
CA ASP A 80 19.74 2.92 -2.62
C ASP A 80 20.44 1.85 -1.76
N ARG A 81 19.73 1.27 -0.77
CA ARG A 81 20.32 0.35 0.21
C ARG A 81 19.76 -1.06 0.14
N ARG A 82 18.53 -1.22 -0.37
CA ARG A 82 17.76 -2.46 -0.29
C ARG A 82 17.10 -2.72 -1.64
N PRO A 83 17.17 -3.97 -2.16
CA PRO A 83 16.49 -4.30 -3.40
C PRO A 83 14.97 -4.30 -3.18
N PHE A 84 14.22 -3.99 -4.23
CA PHE A 84 12.78 -3.75 -4.14
C PHE A 84 11.95 -4.99 -3.81
N ASP A 85 12.42 -6.17 -4.22
CA ASP A 85 11.80 -7.45 -3.90
C ASP A 85 11.99 -7.85 -2.43
N SER A 86 12.96 -7.27 -1.71
CA SER A 86 13.20 -7.57 -0.31
C SER A 86 12.11 -7.01 0.62
N ILE A 87 11.70 -7.79 1.60
CA ILE A 87 10.84 -7.33 2.71
C ILE A 87 11.46 -6.18 3.52
N ASN A 88 12.79 -6.02 3.46
CA ASN A 88 13.51 -4.93 4.13
C ASN A 88 13.64 -3.68 3.25
N PHE A 89 12.91 -3.58 2.13
CA PHE A 89 12.91 -2.40 1.28
C PHE A 89 12.52 -1.13 2.05
N PHE A 90 11.61 -1.25 3.01
CA PHE A 90 11.24 -0.17 3.93
C PHE A 90 11.99 -0.27 5.25
N GLU A 91 12.52 0.86 5.70
CA GLU A 91 12.71 1.10 7.13
C GLU A 91 11.34 1.32 7.76
N THR A 92 11.11 0.70 8.92
CA THR A 92 9.79 0.67 9.53
C THR A 92 9.82 1.19 10.95
N ARG A 93 8.76 1.90 11.34
CA ARG A 93 8.47 2.27 12.74
C ARG A 93 7.00 2.00 13.01
N CYS A 94 6.69 1.31 14.09
CA CYS A 94 5.30 0.97 14.44
C CYS A 94 4.94 1.44 15.83
N HIS A 95 3.70 1.88 16.00
CA HIS A 95 3.12 2.26 17.29
C HIS A 95 1.77 1.55 17.41
N PHE A 96 1.64 0.64 18.37
CA PHE A 96 0.42 -0.11 18.60
C PHE A 96 -0.13 0.18 19.99
N VAL A 97 -1.45 0.31 20.07
CA VAL A 97 -2.20 0.40 21.31
C VAL A 97 -2.77 -0.97 21.62
N PHE A 98 -2.50 -1.46 22.83
CA PHE A 98 -2.97 -2.75 23.28
C PHE A 98 -3.92 -2.61 24.45
N LYS A 99 -4.87 -3.54 24.52
CA LYS A 99 -5.71 -3.75 25.68
C LYS A 99 -5.71 -5.23 26.02
N SER A 100 -5.38 -5.57 27.26
CA SER A 100 -5.48 -6.96 27.71
C SER A 100 -6.92 -7.33 28.10
N ASN A 101 -7.73 -6.34 28.51
CA ASN A 101 -9.16 -6.48 28.78
C ASN A 101 -9.94 -5.17 28.45
N PRO A 102 -11.27 -5.23 28.22
CA PRO A 102 -12.10 -4.04 27.97
C PRO A 102 -12.04 -3.00 29.10
N ASN A 103 -11.82 -3.46 30.33
CA ASN A 103 -11.81 -2.66 31.56
C ASN A 103 -10.41 -2.27 32.04
N GLU A 104 -9.35 -2.65 31.33
CA GLU A 104 -7.96 -2.32 31.69
C GLU A 104 -7.43 -1.08 30.97
N THR A 105 -6.41 -0.47 31.56
CA THR A 105 -5.69 0.68 30.98
C THR A 105 -4.95 0.23 29.72
N ALA A 106 -5.09 1.01 28.65
CA ALA A 106 -4.41 0.71 27.39
C ALA A 106 -2.88 0.89 27.52
N GLY A 107 -2.12 -0.09 27.06
CA GLY A 107 -0.68 0.00 26.89
C GLY A 107 -0.32 0.50 25.48
N ILE A 108 0.86 1.11 25.33
CA ILE A 108 1.40 1.50 24.03
C ILE A 108 2.72 0.75 23.84
N LEU A 109 2.80 -0.05 22.77
CA LEU A 109 4.10 -0.48 22.24
C LEU A 109 4.48 0.55 21.18
N ALA A 110 5.49 1.34 21.48
CA ALA A 110 6.15 2.17 20.48
C ALA A 110 7.55 1.62 20.28
N ASP A 111 8.03 1.65 19.05
CA ASP A 111 9.44 1.41 18.79
C ASP A 111 10.30 2.42 19.56
N GLU A 112 11.48 1.98 19.99
CA GLU A 112 12.38 2.84 20.76
C GLU A 112 12.82 4.04 19.93
N LYS A 113 13.06 5.18 20.59
CA LYS A 113 13.58 6.37 19.92
C LYS A 113 14.88 6.02 19.19
N ASP A 114 14.94 6.34 17.90
CA ASP A 114 16.07 6.08 16.97
C ASP A 114 16.30 4.61 16.58
N SER A 115 15.41 3.70 16.97
CA SER A 115 15.40 2.35 16.40
C SER A 115 14.75 2.40 15.01
N HIS A 116 15.60 2.38 13.98
CA HIS A 116 15.17 2.08 12.63
C HIS A 116 15.30 0.57 12.46
N ARG A 117 14.16 -0.14 12.38
CA ARG A 117 14.16 -1.58 12.23
C ARG A 117 13.80 -1.99 10.81
N ASP A 118 14.59 -2.94 10.32
CA ASP A 118 14.25 -3.76 9.17
C ASP A 118 12.92 -4.48 9.43
N MET A 119 12.02 -4.49 8.45
CA MET A 119 10.69 -5.11 8.60
C MET A 119 10.79 -6.59 8.98
N ALA A 120 11.81 -7.30 8.50
CA ALA A 120 12.07 -8.69 8.86
C ALA A 120 12.21 -8.92 10.38
N LYS A 121 12.68 -7.92 11.15
CA LYS A 121 12.79 -8.04 12.61
C LYS A 121 11.43 -8.11 13.31
N TRP A 122 10.35 -7.71 12.62
CA TRP A 122 9.00 -7.77 13.16
C TRP A 122 8.28 -9.08 12.83
N LEU A 123 8.64 -9.73 11.71
CA LEU A 123 8.13 -11.06 11.34
C LEU A 123 8.41 -12.10 12.43
N ASP A 124 9.61 -12.06 13.00
CA ASP A 124 10.05 -13.02 14.02
C ASP A 124 9.61 -12.65 15.45
N ASN A 125 8.80 -11.61 15.62
CA ASN A 125 8.39 -11.13 16.94
C ASN A 125 7.01 -11.63 17.32
N ASP A 126 6.97 -12.68 18.15
CA ASP A 126 5.73 -13.30 18.69
C ASP A 126 4.82 -12.32 19.46
N GLY A 127 5.33 -11.15 19.88
CA GLY A 127 4.57 -10.10 20.56
C GLY A 127 3.87 -9.11 19.63
N LEU A 128 4.06 -9.25 18.32
CA LEU A 128 3.50 -8.37 17.28
C LEU A 128 2.48 -9.11 16.41
N PRO A 129 1.59 -8.37 15.72
CA PRO A 129 0.62 -9.00 14.85
C PRO A 129 1.32 -9.60 13.63
N ASP A 130 0.84 -10.77 13.20
CA ASP A 130 1.33 -11.42 11.97
C ASP A 130 0.71 -10.76 10.74
N ILE A 131 1.17 -9.54 10.44
CA ILE A 131 0.64 -8.69 9.36
C ILE A 131 1.73 -8.20 8.41
N TRP A 132 3.00 -8.45 8.72
CA TRP A 132 4.12 -7.72 8.13
C TRP A 132 4.31 -7.99 6.63
N ASP A 133 4.00 -9.19 6.16
CA ASP A 133 3.99 -9.51 4.73
C ASP A 133 2.91 -8.70 3.98
N TYR A 134 1.73 -8.52 4.57
CA TYR A 134 0.67 -7.68 4.01
C TYR A 134 1.03 -6.19 4.06
N VAL A 135 1.74 -5.76 5.12
CA VAL A 135 2.26 -4.39 5.24
C VAL A 135 3.30 -4.10 4.14
N ASP A 136 4.23 -5.03 3.88
CA ASP A 136 5.21 -4.91 2.79
C ASP A 136 4.51 -4.78 1.43
N LYS A 137 3.58 -5.69 1.14
CA LYS A 137 2.83 -5.72 -0.11
C LYS A 137 1.98 -4.48 -0.31
N TYR A 138 1.26 -4.03 0.72
CA TYR A 138 0.50 -2.79 0.69
C TYR A 138 1.41 -1.59 0.48
N GLY A 139 2.52 -1.49 1.23
CA GLY A 139 3.48 -0.40 1.14
C GLY A 139 4.13 -0.27 -0.24
N LYS A 140 4.56 -1.39 -0.84
CA LYS A 140 5.13 -1.40 -2.20
C LYS A 140 4.08 -1.08 -3.25
N SER A 141 2.85 -1.54 -3.07
CA SER A 141 1.72 -1.20 -3.95
C SER A 141 1.42 0.30 -3.89
N PHE A 142 1.38 0.88 -2.69
CA PHE A 142 1.19 2.32 -2.49
C PHE A 142 2.32 3.13 -3.11
N TYR A 143 3.57 2.80 -2.77
CA TYR A 143 4.76 3.45 -3.31
C TYR A 143 4.77 3.43 -4.84
N SER A 144 4.52 2.26 -5.45
CA SER A 144 4.49 2.11 -6.91
C SER A 144 3.36 2.90 -7.55
N THR A 145 2.18 2.92 -6.92
CA THR A 145 1.00 3.66 -7.41
C THR A 145 1.27 5.16 -7.39
N VAL A 146 1.87 5.68 -6.32
CA VAL A 146 2.25 7.09 -6.21
C VAL A 146 3.28 7.45 -7.29
N LEU A 147 4.31 6.62 -7.50
CA LEU A 147 5.28 6.87 -8.57
C LEU A 147 4.61 6.89 -9.95
N ALA A 148 3.68 5.98 -10.21
CA ALA A 148 2.94 5.93 -11.46
C ALA A 148 2.03 7.16 -11.66
N ASP A 149 1.31 7.58 -10.62
CA ASP A 149 0.44 8.76 -10.65
C ASP A 149 1.23 10.07 -10.84
N LEU A 150 2.43 10.16 -10.25
CA LEU A 150 3.36 11.29 -10.41
C LEU A 150 4.16 11.25 -11.73
N GLY A 151 3.97 10.24 -12.58
CA GLY A 151 4.71 10.15 -13.83
C GLY A 151 6.19 9.78 -13.66
N GLN A 152 6.59 9.23 -12.50
CA GLN A 152 7.98 8.88 -12.19
C GLN A 152 8.39 7.52 -12.75
N GLY A 153 8.79 7.50 -14.02
CA GLY A 153 9.30 6.34 -14.76
C GLY A 153 10.68 5.82 -14.36
N LYS A 154 11.30 6.35 -13.29
CA LYS A 154 12.66 5.98 -12.86
C LYS A 154 12.65 5.60 -11.40
N GLY A 155 13.07 4.38 -11.10
CA GLY A 155 13.13 3.84 -9.73
C GLY A 155 12.43 2.50 -9.62
N PRO A 156 12.56 1.81 -8.48
CA PRO A 156 11.89 0.54 -8.26
C PRO A 156 10.37 0.73 -8.21
N SER A 157 9.59 -0.06 -8.95
CA SER A 157 8.11 0.03 -8.95
C SER A 157 7.49 -1.24 -9.50
N LEU A 158 6.48 -1.77 -8.81
CA LEU A 158 5.69 -2.93 -9.28
C LEU A 158 5.01 -2.69 -10.62
N LEU A 159 4.81 -1.42 -10.99
CA LEU A 159 3.99 -1.01 -12.14
C LEU A 159 4.84 -0.68 -13.37
N LEU A 160 6.07 -1.21 -13.42
CA LEU A 160 7.00 -1.11 -14.53
C LEU A 160 7.25 -2.50 -15.16
N PRO A 161 7.54 -2.57 -16.48
CA PRO A 161 7.72 -3.84 -17.19
C PRO A 161 8.79 -4.76 -16.60
N GLU A 162 9.88 -4.20 -16.08
CA GLU A 162 10.97 -4.96 -15.46
C GLU A 162 10.60 -5.69 -14.16
N TYR A 163 9.47 -5.33 -13.53
CA TYR A 163 8.93 -5.98 -12.33
C TYR A 163 7.71 -6.85 -12.63
N GLU A 164 7.47 -7.23 -13.89
CA GLU A 164 6.31 -8.03 -14.30
C GLU A 164 6.16 -9.34 -13.50
N ASP A 165 7.25 -10.05 -13.22
CA ASP A 165 7.20 -11.31 -12.47
C ASP A 165 6.78 -11.09 -11.02
N LEU A 166 7.25 -10.00 -10.40
CA LEU A 166 6.87 -9.62 -9.04
C LEU A 166 5.40 -9.16 -9.00
N LEU A 167 4.95 -8.39 -10.01
CA LEU A 167 3.55 -8.01 -10.15
C LEU A 167 2.65 -9.24 -10.34
N GLN A 168 3.08 -10.23 -11.12
CA GLN A 168 2.35 -11.48 -11.25
C GLN A 168 2.22 -12.20 -9.90
N GLU A 169 3.29 -12.25 -9.11
CA GLU A 169 3.25 -12.86 -7.79
C GLU A 169 2.25 -12.16 -6.88
N TYR A 170 2.25 -10.82 -6.88
CA TYR A 170 1.36 -10.01 -6.06
C TYR A 170 -0.11 -10.22 -6.46
N THR A 171 -0.37 -10.38 -7.75
CA THR A 171 -1.73 -10.49 -8.29
C THR A 171 -2.31 -11.91 -8.24
N LYS A 172 -1.51 -12.95 -7.91
CA LYS A 172 -2.00 -14.34 -7.76
C LYS A 172 -3.07 -14.51 -6.68
N ILE A 173 -3.07 -13.64 -5.67
CA ILE A 173 -3.94 -13.71 -4.48
C ILE A 173 -5.07 -12.67 -4.57
N ILE A 174 -5.33 -12.08 -5.75
CA ILE A 174 -6.46 -11.17 -5.95
C ILE A 174 -7.80 -11.84 -5.61
N THR A 175 -7.86 -13.18 -5.54
CA THR A 175 -9.02 -13.94 -5.07
C THR A 175 -8.95 -14.33 -3.58
N GLY A 176 -8.17 -13.62 -2.77
CA GLY A 176 -7.82 -13.95 -1.38
C GLY A 176 -8.99 -14.13 -0.39
N GLN A 177 -8.64 -14.62 0.80
CA GLN A 177 -9.58 -15.10 1.82
C GLN A 177 -10.28 -13.97 2.59
N GLY A 178 -9.75 -12.74 2.54
CA GLY A 178 -10.27 -11.58 3.29
C GLY A 178 -11.49 -10.88 2.69
N LYS A 179 -12.06 -11.37 1.57
CA LYS A 179 -13.19 -10.75 0.85
C LYS A 179 -14.54 -10.87 1.59
N MET A 180 -14.61 -10.42 2.82
CA MET A 180 -15.85 -10.24 3.56
C MET A 180 -16.51 -8.93 3.08
N ASN A 181 -17.30 -9.00 2.01
CA ASN A 181 -18.18 -7.92 1.49
C ASN A 181 -17.51 -6.64 0.94
N ALA A 182 -16.19 -6.59 0.81
CA ALA A 182 -15.50 -5.48 0.15
C ALA A 182 -15.37 -5.75 -1.37
N ALA A 183 -15.69 -4.76 -2.20
CA ALA A 183 -15.24 -4.76 -3.60
C ALA A 183 -13.73 -4.54 -3.60
N VAL A 184 -13.00 -5.31 -4.41
CA VAL A 184 -11.54 -5.41 -4.30
C VAL A 184 -10.87 -4.93 -5.58
N GLY A 185 -10.86 -3.62 -5.76
CA GLY A 185 -10.27 -2.96 -6.90
C GLY A 185 -10.95 -3.30 -8.22
N PRO A 186 -10.46 -2.69 -9.32
CA PRO A 186 -11.01 -2.98 -10.64
C PRO A 186 -10.53 -4.31 -11.24
N ALA A 187 -9.47 -4.95 -10.70
CA ALA A 187 -9.00 -6.26 -11.16
C ALA A 187 -9.65 -7.42 -10.40
N ASP A 188 -10.11 -8.43 -11.14
CA ASP A 188 -10.70 -9.67 -10.60
C ASP A 188 -9.88 -10.94 -10.95
N ALA A 189 -8.80 -10.78 -11.72
CA ALA A 189 -7.90 -11.84 -12.16
C ALA A 189 -6.42 -11.47 -11.96
N SER A 190 -5.52 -12.44 -12.14
CA SER A 190 -4.08 -12.21 -12.03
C SER A 190 -3.55 -11.37 -13.21
N TYR A 191 -2.39 -10.74 -13.05
CA TYR A 191 -1.81 -9.84 -14.06
C TYR A 191 -1.72 -10.49 -15.45
N ARG A 192 -1.12 -11.68 -15.53
CA ARG A 192 -0.98 -12.44 -16.79
C ARG A 192 -2.33 -12.87 -17.34
N ASP A 193 -3.32 -13.17 -16.51
CA ASP A 193 -4.66 -13.52 -16.98
C ASP A 193 -5.34 -12.32 -17.64
N SER A 194 -5.34 -11.15 -16.99
CA SER A 194 -5.89 -9.91 -17.56
C SER A 194 -5.13 -9.47 -18.82
N ARG A 195 -3.79 -9.59 -18.82
CA ARG A 195 -2.95 -9.33 -20.00
C ARG A 195 -3.37 -10.19 -21.20
N ASN A 196 -3.65 -11.47 -20.95
CA ASN A 196 -3.96 -12.43 -22.01
C ASN A 196 -5.43 -12.39 -22.45
N ARG A 197 -6.35 -11.96 -21.57
CA ARG A 197 -7.80 -11.98 -21.83
C ARG A 197 -8.39 -10.64 -22.27
N GLU A 198 -7.86 -9.50 -21.81
CA GLU A 198 -8.64 -8.25 -21.81
C GLU A 198 -8.07 -7.08 -22.61
N GLY A 199 -7.11 -7.30 -23.52
CA GLY A 199 -6.55 -6.20 -24.32
C GLY A 199 -5.89 -5.11 -23.47
N MET A 200 -5.37 -5.50 -22.30
CA MET A 200 -4.72 -4.63 -21.33
C MET A 200 -3.61 -3.79 -21.97
N GLY A 201 -3.55 -2.52 -21.57
CA GLY A 201 -2.48 -1.61 -21.96
C GLY A 201 -1.12 -2.06 -21.46
N ARG A 202 -0.06 -1.45 -22.00
CA ARG A 202 1.28 -1.67 -21.45
C ARG A 202 1.39 -1.07 -20.05
N LEU A 203 2.18 -1.72 -19.19
CA LEU A 203 2.66 -1.10 -17.96
C LEU A 203 3.62 0.02 -18.33
N GLU A 204 3.09 1.23 -18.45
CA GLU A 204 3.84 2.42 -18.74
C GLU A 204 3.41 3.53 -17.79
N ILE A 205 4.38 4.27 -17.29
CA ILE A 205 4.12 5.44 -16.47
C ILE A 205 3.77 6.60 -17.41
N THR A 206 2.49 6.93 -17.47
CA THR A 206 1.99 8.07 -18.24
C THR A 206 2.36 9.36 -17.50
N PRO A 207 3.12 10.30 -18.11
CA PRO A 207 3.46 11.56 -17.46
C PRO A 207 2.19 12.33 -17.07
N SER A 208 2.11 12.78 -15.82
CA SER A 208 1.02 13.63 -15.34
C SER A 208 1.05 14.95 -16.13
N LYS A 209 -0.01 15.25 -16.88
CA LYS A 209 -0.14 16.52 -17.63
C LYS A 209 -0.69 17.59 -16.69
N PHE A 210 0.17 18.51 -16.26
CA PHE A 210 -0.26 19.72 -15.57
C PHE A 210 -0.44 20.86 -16.57
N THR A 211 -1.66 21.39 -16.66
CA THR A 211 -1.95 22.56 -17.49
C THR A 211 -1.81 23.81 -16.65
N ALA A 212 -0.72 24.55 -16.78
CA ALA A 212 -0.57 25.86 -16.17
C ALA A 212 -1.27 26.90 -17.04
N SER A 213 -2.40 27.45 -16.59
CA SER A 213 -3.00 28.64 -17.19
C SER A 213 -2.42 29.89 -16.56
N THR A 214 -1.43 30.50 -17.19
CA THR A 214 -1.01 31.86 -16.84
C THR A 214 -2.12 32.84 -17.24
N CYS A 215 -2.82 33.41 -16.26
CA CYS A 215 -3.77 34.49 -16.48
C CYS A 215 -3.01 35.77 -16.85
N ALA A 216 -2.92 36.09 -18.15
CA ALA A 216 -2.19 37.23 -18.68
C ALA A 216 -2.93 38.59 -18.52
N ARG A 217 -3.87 38.73 -17.57
CA ARG A 217 -4.60 40.00 -17.32
C ARG A 217 -4.62 40.38 -15.84
N CYS A 218 -3.44 40.65 -15.27
CA CYS A 218 -3.31 41.42 -14.03
C CYS A 218 -2.18 42.47 -14.12
N LEU A 219 -1.97 43.05 -15.31
CA LEU A 219 -1.10 44.22 -15.49
C LEU A 219 -1.76 45.21 -16.45
N LYS A 220 -2.69 46.01 -15.92
CA LYS A 220 -2.91 47.41 -16.29
C LYS A 220 -3.44 48.15 -15.08
#